data_AF-A0AAW1BVT1-F1
#
_entry.id   AF-A0AAW1BVT1-F1
#
_cell.length_a   1.000
_cell.length_b   1.000
_cell.length_c   1.000
_cell.angle_alpha   90.00
_cell.angle_beta   90.00
_cell.angle_gamma   90.00
#
_symmetry.space_group_name_H-M   'P 1'
#
loop_
_entity.id
_entity.type
_entity.pdbx_description
1 polymer ?
#
loop_
_entity_poly.entity_id
_entity_poly.type
_entity_poly.pdbx_seq_one_letter_code
_entity_poly.pdbx_strand_id
1 'polypeptide(L)'
;MAEDAVIQQFPETFLLTCEYDIFRDDGLLYKKRLEDNGVPVTWLHLKDGFHGITLLIDMGSIQFPDSFLPTAKGKERKGEGGAEVL
;
A
#
# COMPACT_ATOMS: atom_id res chain seq x y z
N MET A 1 10.13 17.05 -9.09
CA MET A 1 9.57 16.16 -8.05
C MET A 1 9.37 16.97 -6.78
N ALA A 2 8.42 16.60 -5.90
CA ALA A 2 8.20 17.30 -4.63
C ALA A 2 9.47 17.32 -3.77
N GLU A 3 9.65 18.33 -2.92
CA GLU A 3 10.73 18.41 -1.95
C GLU A 3 10.52 17.38 -0.81
N ASP A 4 11.61 16.90 -0.23
CA ASP A 4 11.58 15.91 0.87
C ASP A 4 10.82 16.42 2.11
N ALA A 5 10.91 17.73 2.39
CA ALA A 5 10.15 18.37 3.46
C ALA A 5 8.63 18.27 3.28
N VAL A 6 8.14 18.12 2.04
CA VAL A 6 6.72 17.89 1.75
C VAL A 6 6.38 16.42 1.99
N ILE A 7 7.25 15.50 1.59
CA ILE A 7 7.04 14.06 1.74
C ILE A 7 6.99 13.66 3.21
N GLN A 8 7.86 14.23 4.05
CA GLN A 8 7.90 13.98 5.50
C GLN A 8 6.60 14.35 6.24
N GLN A 9 5.74 15.17 5.63
CA GLN A 9 4.45 15.56 6.20
C GLN A 9 3.34 14.55 5.91
N PHE A 10 3.60 13.52 5.10
CA PHE A 10 2.58 12.54 4.74
C PHE A 10 2.21 11.70 5.98
N PRO A 11 0.93 11.36 6.14
CA PRO A 11 0.52 10.41 7.15
C PRO A 11 1.04 9.01 6.81
N GLU A 12 0.78 8.05 7.69
CA GLU A 12 0.89 6.63 7.35
C GLU A 12 0.20 6.37 6.01
N THR A 13 0.96 5.81 5.08
CA THR A 13 0.56 5.69 3.67
C THR A 13 0.38 4.22 3.32
N PHE A 14 -0.77 3.89 2.74
CA PHE A 14 -0.97 2.59 2.11
C PHE A 14 -0.58 2.67 0.63
N LEU A 15 0.23 1.72 0.17
CA LEU A 15 0.65 1.63 -1.22
C LEU A 15 0.32 0.25 -1.80
N LEU A 16 -0.37 0.23 -2.93
CA LEU A 16 -0.67 -0.97 -3.68
C LEU A 16 0.05 -0.95 -5.02
N THR A 17 0.71 -2.07 -5.34
CA THR A 17 1.34 -2.31 -6.64
C THR A 17 0.89 -3.64 -7.21
N CYS A 18 1.03 -3.81 -8.52
CA CYS A 18 0.65 -5.03 -9.22
C CYS A 18 1.81 -5.52 -10.09
N GLU A 19 1.91 -6.83 -10.29
CA GLU A 19 3.02 -7.41 -11.07
C GLU A 19 2.97 -6.99 -12.54
N TYR A 20 1.77 -6.94 -13.13
CA TYR A 20 1.56 -6.57 -14.53
C TYR A 20 1.03 -5.14 -14.67
N ASP A 21 1.71 -4.18 -14.04
CA ASP A 21 1.41 -2.75 -14.13
C ASP A 21 2.66 -1.98 -14.57
N ILE A 22 2.50 -1.12 -15.57
CA ILE A 22 3.58 -0.25 -16.10
C ILE A 22 4.15 0.67 -15.01
N PHE A 23 3.37 1.00 -13.98
CA PHE A 23 3.79 1.87 -12.88
C PHE A 23 4.39 1.11 -11.70
N ARG A 24 4.55 -0.22 -11.78
CA ARG A 24 5.07 -1.04 -10.67
C ARG A 24 6.40 -0.49 -10.14
N ASP A 25 7.35 -0.29 -11.04
CA ASP A 25 8.72 0.08 -10.65
C ASP A 25 8.78 1.53 -10.13
N ASP A 26 8.00 2.44 -10.71
CA ASP A 26 7.84 3.81 -10.19
C ASP A 26 7.18 3.81 -8.80
N GLY A 27 6.19 2.93 -8.58
CA GLY A 27 5.57 2.71 -7.29
C GLY A 27 6.58 2.22 -6.23
N LEU A 28 7.47 1.30 -6.59
CA LEU A 28 8.55 0.83 -5.70
C LEU A 28 9.55 1.94 -5.37
N LEU A 29 9.93 2.76 -6.34
CA LEU A 29 10.79 3.92 -6.11
C LEU A 29 10.11 4.94 -5.19
N TYR A 30 8.81 5.18 -5.36
CA TYR A 30 8.05 6.06 -4.49
C TYR A 30 7.91 5.51 -3.07
N LYS A 31 7.65 4.20 -2.91
CA LYS A 31 7.68 3.50 -1.62
C LYS A 31 8.98 3.76 -0.88
N LYS A 32 10.10 3.51 -1.56
CA LYS A 32 11.44 3.70 -1.00
C LYS A 32 11.63 5.14 -0.56
N ARG A 33 11.19 6.10 -1.39
CA ARG A 33 11.31 7.52 -1.06
C ARG A 33 10.50 7.94 0.16
N LEU A 34 9.30 7.39 0.34
CA LEU A 34 8.48 7.59 1.54
C LEU A 34 9.18 7.03 2.78
N GLU A 35 9.68 5.80 2.72
CA GLU A 35 10.40 5.15 3.82
C GLU A 35 11.71 5.88 4.18
N ASP A 36 12.49 6.30 3.17
CA ASP A 36 13.73 7.07 3.37
C ASP A 36 13.46 8.44 4.03
N ASN A 37 12.23 8.96 3.92
CA ASN A 37 11.77 10.19 4.57
C ASN A 37 11.02 9.94 5.90
N GLY A 38 11.05 8.72 6.43
CA GLY A 38 10.45 8.38 7.72
C GLY A 38 8.92 8.28 7.71
N VAL A 39 8.29 8.26 6.54
CA VAL A 39 6.84 8.02 6.43
C VAL A 39 6.58 6.52 6.60
N PRO A 40 5.71 6.09 7.54
CA PRO A 40 5.32 4.70 7.66
C PRO A 40 4.53 4.26 6.42
N VAL A 41 4.94 3.16 5.79
CA VAL A 41 4.28 2.63 4.59
C VAL A 41 3.81 1.20 4.81
N THR A 42 2.51 0.99 4.67
CA THR A 42 1.93 -0.36 4.53
C THR A 42 1.84 -0.68 3.04
N TRP A 43 2.61 -1.67 2.59
CA TRP A 43 2.73 -2.01 1.17
C TRP A 43 2.11 -3.36 0.85
N LEU A 44 1.27 -3.41 -0.17
CA LEU A 44 0.68 -4.62 -0.73
C LEU A 44 1.07 -4.75 -2.21
N HIS A 45 1.57 -5.94 -2.57
CA HIS A 45 1.89 -6.27 -3.94
C HIS A 45 1.05 -7.44 -4.43
N LEU A 46 0.23 -7.21 -5.46
CA LEU A 46 -0.61 -8.21 -6.08
C LEU A 46 0.18 -8.91 -7.19
N LYS A 47 0.62 -10.14 -6.92
CA LYS A 47 1.43 -10.95 -7.85
C LYS A 47 0.71 -11.30 -9.16
N ASP A 48 -0.61 -11.41 -9.11
CA ASP A 48 -1.46 -11.68 -10.28
C ASP A 48 -2.28 -10.45 -10.69
N GLY A 49 -1.98 -9.29 -10.10
CA GLY A 49 -2.67 -8.04 -10.42
C GLY A 49 -2.18 -7.43 -11.74
N PHE A 50 -3.08 -6.73 -12.42
CA PHE A 50 -2.80 -5.98 -13.64
C PHE A 50 -3.29 -4.53 -13.53
N HIS A 51 -2.82 -3.68 -14.44
CA HIS A 51 -3.18 -2.26 -14.45
C HIS A 51 -4.71 -2.05 -14.45
N GLY A 52 -5.21 -1.32 -13.44
CA GLY A 52 -6.64 -1.03 -13.26
C GLY A 52 -7.35 -1.85 -12.18
N ILE A 53 -6.69 -2.81 -11.55
CA ILE A 53 -7.27 -3.58 -10.43
C ILE A 53 -7.66 -2.69 -9.23
N THR A 54 -6.99 -1.54 -9.07
CA THR A 54 -7.34 -0.53 -8.06
C THR A 54 -8.73 0.08 -8.23
N LEU A 55 -9.28 0.09 -9.45
CA LEU A 55 -10.64 0.57 -9.73
C LEU A 55 -11.72 -0.37 -9.15
N LEU A 56 -11.35 -1.60 -8.77
CA LEU A 56 -12.25 -2.62 -8.24
C LEU A 56 -12.34 -2.60 -6.71
N ILE A 57 -11.50 -1.80 -6.04
CA ILE A 57 -11.40 -1.70 -4.57
C ILE A 57 -12.70 -1.18 -3.94
N ASP A 58 -13.37 -0.22 -4.57
CA ASP A 58 -14.65 0.35 -4.07
C ASP A 58 -15.88 -0.27 -4.74
N MET A 59 -15.68 -1.13 -5.74
CA MET A 59 -16.74 -1.83 -6.47
C MET A 59 -17.01 -3.25 -5.94
N GLY A 60 -16.52 -3.54 -4.73
CA GLY A 60 -16.79 -4.78 -3.98
C GLY A 60 -16.12 -6.03 -4.53
N SER A 61 -15.24 -5.92 -5.54
CA SER A 61 -14.56 -7.07 -6.14
C SER A 61 -13.19 -7.36 -5.51
N ILE A 62 -12.67 -6.43 -4.71
CA ILE A 62 -11.43 -6.60 -3.93
C ILE A 62 -11.71 -6.09 -2.53
N GLN A 63 -11.66 -6.98 -1.54
CA GLN A 63 -11.79 -6.63 -0.14
C GLN A 63 -10.42 -6.72 0.51
N PHE A 64 -9.99 -5.65 1.18
CA PHE A 64 -8.83 -5.72 2.06
C PHE A 64 -9.29 -6.23 3.42
N PRO A 65 -8.50 -7.09 4.08
CA PRO A 65 -8.71 -7.38 5.48
C PRO A 65 -8.75 -6.06 6.28
N ASP A 66 -9.64 -5.94 7.27
CA ASP A 66 -9.72 -4.74 8.13
C ASP A 66 -8.38 -4.40 8.83
N SER A 67 -7.48 -5.39 8.93
CA SER A 67 -6.11 -5.21 9.43
C SER A 67 -5.18 -4.42 8.51
N PHE A 68 -5.55 -4.24 7.24
CA PHE A 68 -4.82 -3.45 6.25
C PHE A 68 -5.37 -2.03 6.08
N LEU A 69 -6.58 -1.77 6.57
CA LEU A 69 -7.09 -0.41 6.66
C LEU A 69 -6.35 0.30 7.79
N PRO A 70 -5.88 1.55 7.58
CA PRO A 70 -5.27 2.33 8.64
C PRO A 70 -6.31 2.49 9.75
N THR A 71 -6.16 1.69 10.80
CA THR A 71 -7.03 1.74 11.96
C THR A 71 -6.75 3.08 12.63
N ALA A 72 -7.75 3.97 12.62
CA ALA A 72 -7.70 5.19 13.39
C ALA A 72 -7.50 4.83 14.87
N LYS A 73 -6.24 4.93 15.32
CA LYS A 73 -5.73 4.81 16.69
C LYS A 73 -6.07 3.52 17.45
N GLY A 74 -5.04 2.69 17.58
CA GLY A 74 -4.65 2.09 18.86
C GLY A 74 -5.22 0.70 19.16
N LYS A 75 -4.40 -0.34 18.93
CA LYS A 75 -4.02 -1.41 19.88
C LYS A 75 -3.35 -2.54 19.11
N GLU A 76 -2.06 -2.76 19.34
CA GLU A 76 -1.31 -3.91 18.82
C GLU A 76 -2.05 -5.22 19.10
N ARG A 77 -2.15 -6.09 18.08
CA ARG A 77 -2.33 -7.53 18.28
C ARG A 77 -1.40 -8.28 17.33
N LYS A 78 -0.52 -9.10 17.92
CA LYS A 78 0.27 -10.11 17.22
C LYS A 78 -0.66 -11.14 16.57
N GLY A 79 -0.36 -11.53 15.33
CA GLY A 79 -0.96 -12.69 14.67
C GLY A 79 -0.38 -12.91 13.29
N GLU A 80 0.46 -13.93 13.17
CA GLU A 80 0.99 -14.48 11.92
C GLU A 80 -0.13 -15.07 11.05
N GLY A 81 -0.01 -14.99 9.72
CA GLY A 81 -0.85 -15.74 8.79
C GLY A 81 -0.99 -15.05 7.43
N GLY A 82 -0.40 -15.64 6.39
CA GLY A 82 -0.42 -15.12 5.02
C GLY A 82 -1.85 -14.99 4.46
N ALA A 83 -2.07 -13.93 3.68
CA ALA A 83 -3.31 -13.78 2.93
C ALA A 83 -3.26 -14.68 1.68
N GLU A 84 -4.11 -15.70 1.68
CA GLU A 84 -4.50 -16.45 0.48
C GLU A 84 -5.58 -15.63 -0.24
N VAL A 85 -5.38 -15.44 -1.54
CA VAL A 85 -6.26 -14.68 -2.43
C VAL A 85 -7.23 -15.67 -3.10
N LEU A 86 -8.53 -15.48 -2.92
CA LEU A 86 -9.57 -16.08 -3.75
C LEU A 86 -10.08 -15.04 -4.76
#